data_AF-A0A937NDH8-F1
#
_entry.id   AF-A0A937NDH8-F1
#
_cell.length_a   1.000
_cell.length_b   1.000
_cell.length_c   1.000
_cell.angle_alpha   90.00
_cell.angle_beta   90.00
_cell.angle_gamma   90.00
#
_symmetry.space_group_name_H-M   'P 1'
#
loop_
_entity.id
_entity.type
_entity.pdbx_description
1 polymer ?
#
loop_
_entity_poly.entity_id
_entity_poly.type
_entity_poly.pdbx_seq_one_letter_code
_entity_poly.pdbx_strand_id
1 'polypeptide(L)'
;MRPSSPTHFPKRWFDNPAIKPETSRSPEKIYEDYLDAVKFGNIFSLDVGPSPEGKLRDRDVKTLQRVGQMIRAENSPKSTDDGSTPE
;
A
#
# COMPACT_ATOMS: atom_id res chain seq x y z
N MET A 1 9.09 -29.26 25.77
CA MET A 1 8.09 -28.51 24.98
C MET A 1 8.73 -27.19 24.56
N ARG A 2 8.99 -26.93 23.27
CA ARG A 2 9.37 -25.59 22.81
C ARG A 2 8.08 -24.84 22.49
N PRO A 3 7.88 -23.60 22.98
CA PRO A 3 6.70 -22.82 22.62
C PRO A 3 6.75 -22.54 21.11
N SER A 4 5.65 -22.83 20.43
CA SER A 4 5.45 -22.55 19.01
C SER A 4 5.64 -21.06 18.78
N SER A 5 6.70 -20.68 18.06
CA SER A 5 6.94 -19.30 17.66
C SER A 5 5.73 -18.79 16.85
N PRO A 6 5.31 -17.53 17.02
CA PRO A 6 4.25 -16.96 16.19
C PRO A 6 4.69 -17.03 14.73
N THR A 7 3.86 -17.64 13.89
CA THR A 7 4.11 -17.83 12.46
C THR A 7 4.18 -16.46 11.78
N HIS A 8 5.37 -15.88 11.75
CA HIS A 8 5.64 -14.68 10.96
C HIS A 8 5.69 -15.11 9.49
N PHE A 9 4.59 -14.93 8.76
CA PHE A 9 4.59 -15.16 7.31
C PHE A 9 5.47 -14.09 6.66
N PRO A 10 6.59 -14.46 6.00
CA PRO A 10 7.46 -13.48 5.36
C PRO A 10 6.71 -12.80 4.22
N LYS A 11 6.89 -11.48 4.11
CA LYS A 11 6.48 -10.67 2.95
C LYS A 11 7.23 -11.19 1.72
N ARG A 12 6.53 -11.44 0.61
CA ARG A 12 7.08 -12.20 -0.53
C ARG A 12 7.06 -11.40 -1.82
N TRP A 13 8.03 -11.73 -2.66
CA TRP A 13 8.35 -11.04 -3.91
C TRP A 13 7.71 -11.72 -5.15
N PHE A 14 7.10 -12.90 -4.99
CA PHE A 14 6.53 -13.68 -6.10
C PHE A 14 5.18 -14.26 -5.72
N ASP A 15 4.34 -14.50 -6.74
CA ASP A 15 3.09 -15.22 -6.57
C ASP A 15 3.37 -16.65 -6.10
N ASN A 16 2.68 -17.08 -5.05
CA ASN A 16 2.82 -18.40 -4.49
C ASN A 16 1.42 -18.92 -4.14
N PRO A 17 0.90 -19.92 -4.88
CA PRO A 17 -0.44 -20.45 -4.68
C PRO A 17 -0.63 -21.16 -3.34
N ALA A 18 0.46 -21.51 -2.63
CA ALA A 18 0.39 -22.07 -1.28
C ALA A 18 0.13 -21.03 -0.19
N ILE A 19 0.06 -19.74 -0.53
CA ILE A 19 -0.08 -18.65 0.44
C ILE A 19 -1.51 -18.13 0.45
N LYS A 20 -2.06 -18.02 1.66
CA LYS A 20 -3.42 -17.52 1.86
C LYS A 20 -3.52 -16.00 1.63
N PRO A 21 -4.63 -15.49 1.06
CA PRO A 21 -4.82 -14.08 0.73
C PRO A 21 -4.60 -13.08 1.88
N GLU A 22 -4.88 -13.49 3.11
CA GLU A 22 -4.74 -12.73 4.35
C GLU A 22 -3.30 -12.33 4.70
N THR A 23 -2.31 -12.73 3.91
CA THR A 23 -0.89 -12.34 4.10
C THR A 23 -0.50 -11.06 3.35
N SER A 24 -1.38 -10.52 2.48
CA SER A 24 -1.14 -9.22 1.83
C SER A 24 -1.34 -8.08 2.83
N ARG A 25 -0.48 -7.06 2.76
CA ARG A 25 -0.66 -5.85 3.58
C ARG A 25 -1.91 -5.09 3.14
N SER A 26 -2.54 -4.39 4.08
CA SER A 26 -3.63 -3.47 3.75
C SER A 26 -3.12 -2.24 2.97
N PRO A 27 -3.97 -1.59 2.17
CA PRO A 27 -3.63 -0.33 1.50
C PRO A 27 -3.12 0.74 2.46
N GLU A 28 -3.70 0.83 3.65
CA GLU A 28 -3.38 1.84 4.67
C GLU A 28 -1.94 1.67 5.16
N LYS A 29 -1.52 0.43 5.47
CA LYS A 29 -0.15 0.16 5.90
C LYS A 29 0.87 0.48 4.79
N ILE A 30 0.50 0.21 3.53
CA ILE A 30 1.35 0.56 2.38
C ILE A 30 1.50 2.08 2.24
N TYR A 31 0.41 2.82 2.45
CA TYR A 31 0.40 4.27 2.39
C TYR A 31 1.21 4.92 3.54
N GLU A 32 1.12 4.38 4.76
CA GLU A 32 1.97 4.79 5.87
C GLU A 32 3.46 4.63 5.55
N ASP A 33 3.86 3.46 5.02
CA ASP A 33 5.25 3.22 4.64
C ASP A 33 5.71 4.17 3.52
N TYR A 34 4.81 4.54 2.60
CA TYR A 34 5.07 5.58 1.60
C TYR A 34 5.31 6.95 2.24
N LEU A 35 4.47 7.38 3.18
CA LEU A 35 4.62 8.65 3.88
C LEU A 35 5.94 8.72 4.65
N ASP A 36 6.30 7.63 5.32
CA ASP A 36 7.59 7.53 6.02
C ASP A 36 8.76 7.63 5.04
N ALA A 37 8.68 7.01 3.86
CA ALA A 37 9.71 7.15 2.84
C ALA A 37 9.83 8.60 2.33
N VAL A 38 8.71 9.25 2.02
CA VAL A 38 8.67 10.65 1.56
C VAL A 38 9.25 11.60 2.62
N LYS A 39 8.93 11.39 3.90
CA LYS A 39 9.44 12.19 5.02
C LYS A 39 10.98 12.28 5.04
N PHE A 40 11.66 11.22 4.62
CA PHE A 40 13.12 11.17 4.58
C PHE A 40 13.71 11.38 3.18
N GLY A 41 12.89 11.72 2.17
CA GLY A 41 13.33 11.87 0.78
C GLY A 41 13.76 10.56 0.12
N ASN A 42 13.30 9.41 0.64
CA ASN A 42 13.62 8.10 0.10
C ASN A 42 12.74 7.74 -1.10
N ILE A 43 13.26 6.87 -1.97
CA ILE A 43 12.44 6.21 -3.00
C ILE A 43 11.64 5.10 -2.34
N PHE A 44 10.32 5.12 -2.54
CA PHE A 44 9.42 4.04 -2.16
C PHE A 44 9.12 3.16 -3.38
N SER A 45 9.46 1.88 -3.31
CA SER A 45 9.18 0.89 -4.35
C SER A 45 8.37 -0.26 -3.80
N LEU A 46 7.35 -0.69 -4.55
CA LEU A 46 6.52 -1.85 -4.23
C LEU A 46 6.78 -2.97 -5.24
N ASP A 47 7.03 -4.15 -4.71
CA ASP A 47 7.11 -5.36 -5.52
C ASP A 47 5.71 -5.97 -5.70
N VAL A 48 5.36 -6.28 -6.95
CA VAL A 48 4.06 -6.83 -7.32
C VAL A 48 4.24 -7.90 -8.40
N GLY A 49 4.14 -9.16 -7.98
CA GLY A 49 4.24 -10.30 -8.90
C GLY A 49 2.99 -10.46 -9.79
N PRO A 50 3.16 -10.76 -11.09
CA PRO A 50 2.03 -11.12 -11.96
C PRO A 50 1.47 -12.50 -11.57
N SER A 51 0.23 -12.75 -11.99
CA SER A 51 -0.39 -14.06 -12.02
C SER A 51 0.28 -14.96 -13.08
N PRO A 52 0.00 -16.27 -13.09
CA PRO A 52 0.49 -17.18 -14.14
C PRO A 52 0.11 -16.76 -15.57
N GLU A 53 -0.99 -16.01 -15.74
CA GLU A 53 -1.44 -15.45 -17.01
C GLU A 53 -0.71 -14.16 -17.41
N GLY A 54 0.28 -13.73 -16.62
CA GLY A 54 1.06 -12.52 -16.86
C GLY A 54 0.33 -11.21 -16.51
N LYS A 55 -0.78 -11.28 -15.75
CA LYS A 55 -1.58 -10.11 -15.34
C LYS A 55 -1.50 -9.86 -13.84
N LEU A 56 -1.72 -8.63 -13.39
CA LEU A 56 -1.90 -8.39 -11.96
C LEU A 56 -3.22 -9.01 -11.48
N ARG A 57 -3.19 -9.60 -10.28
CA ARG A 57 -4.40 -10.14 -9.65
C ARG A 57 -5.34 -9.00 -9.27
N ASP A 58 -6.64 -9.20 -9.38
CA ASP A 58 -7.64 -8.15 -9.08
C ASP A 58 -7.49 -7.53 -7.69
N ARG A 59 -7.10 -8.34 -6.70
CA ARG A 59 -6.86 -7.88 -5.33
C ARG A 59 -5.68 -6.90 -5.24
N ASP A 60 -4.62 -7.15 -6.00
CA ASP A 60 -3.43 -6.30 -6.01
C ASP A 60 -3.78 -4.98 -6.71
N VAL A 61 -4.51 -5.06 -7.84
CA VAL A 61 -5.01 -3.87 -8.56
C VAL A 61 -5.86 -2.99 -7.65
N LYS A 62 -6.84 -3.57 -6.93
CA LYS A 62 -7.69 -2.83 -5.98
C LYS A 62 -6.86 -2.15 -4.88
N THR A 63 -5.87 -2.85 -4.35
CA THR A 63 -4.97 -2.34 -3.30
C THR A 63 -4.15 -1.16 -3.82
N LEU A 64 -3.49 -1.31 -4.97
CA LEU A 64 -2.67 -0.27 -5.59
C LEU A 64 -3.51 0.96 -6.00
N GLN A 65 -4.72 0.75 -6.51
CA GLN A 65 -5.66 1.84 -6.82
C GLN A 65 -6.02 2.63 -5.57
N ARG A 66 -6.32 1.95 -4.46
CA ARG A 66 -6.64 2.61 -3.19
C ARG A 66 -5.45 3.40 -2.64
N VAL A 67 -4.25 2.83 -2.67
CA VAL A 67 -3.01 3.54 -2.30
C VAL A 67 -2.82 4.80 -3.17
N GLY A 68 -2.94 4.66 -4.49
CA GLY A 68 -2.80 5.79 -5.41
C GLY A 68 -3.85 6.89 -5.19
N GLN A 69 -5.07 6.55 -4.78
CA GLN A 69 -6.09 7.54 -4.39
C GLN A 69 -5.65 8.33 -3.16
N MET A 70 -5.14 7.66 -2.12
CA MET A 70 -4.67 8.32 -0.89
C MET A 70 -3.51 9.27 -1.19
N ILE A 71 -2.53 8.84 -2.00
CA ILE A 71 -1.40 9.68 -2.44
C ILE A 71 -1.89 10.93 -3.19
N ARG A 72 -2.88 10.79 -4.09
CA ARG A 72 -3.41 11.95 -4.83
C ARG A 72 -4.24 12.90 -3.97
N ALA A 73 -4.99 12.37 -3.00
CA ALA A 73 -5.80 13.18 -2.10
C ALA A 73 -4.93 14.08 -1.22
N GLU A 74 -3.78 13.58 -0.76
CA GLU A 74 -2.81 14.37 0.01
C GLU A 74 -2.18 15.51 -0.83
N ASN A 75 -1.86 15.21 -2.09
CA ASN A 75 -1.22 16.16 -3.00
C ASN A 75 -2.19 17.11 -3.72
N SER A 76 -3.51 16.90 -3.57
CA SER A 76 -4.49 17.82 -4.14
C SER A 76 -4.49 19.11 -3.30
N PRO A 77 -4.52 20.30 -3.92
CA PRO A 77 -4.67 21.53 -3.16
C PRO A 77 -5.95 21.41 -2.33
N LYS A 78 -5.82 21.38 -1.00
CA LYS A 78 -6.98 21.57 -0.12
C LYS A 78 -7.54 22.92 -0.54
N SER A 79 -8.75 22.93 -1.09
CA SER A 79 -9.49 24.17 -1.33
C SER A 79 -9.58 24.89 0.00
N THR A 80 -8.69 25.85 0.23
CA THR A 80 -8.79 26.83 1.29
C THR A 80 -9.95 27.73 0.87
N ASP A 81 -11.16 27.29 1.19
CA ASP A 81 -12.31 28.18 1.33
C ASP A 81 -12.08 28.98 2.62
N ASP A 82 -11.14 29.92 2.57
CA ASP A 82 -11.04 30.98 3.56
C ASP A 82 -11.98 32.08 3.08
N GLY A 83 -13.24 31.97 3.50
CA GLY A 83 -14.29 32.95 3.31
C GLY A 83 -14.01 34.25 4.07
N SER A 84 -12.89 34.88 3.79
CA SER A 84 -12.60 36.25 4.19
C SER A 84 -13.30 37.21 3.23
N THR A 85 -14.56 37.53 3.56
CA THR A 85 -15.31 38.65 2.98
C THR A 85 -14.56 39.95 3.28
N PRO A 86 -14.11 40.74 2.27
CA PRO A 86 -13.70 42.12 2.53
C PRO A 86 -14.96 42.97 2.73
N GLU A 87 -14.90 43.85 3.74
CA GLU A 87 -15.91 44.87 4.09
C GLU A 87 -16.36 45.74 2.90
#